data_AF-A0A0K1F942-F1
#
_entry.id   AF-A0A0K1F942-F1
#
_cell.length_a   1.000
_cell.length_b   1.000
_cell.length_c   1.000
_cell.angle_alpha   90.00
_cell.angle_beta   90.00
_cell.angle_gamma   90.00
#
_symmetry.space_group_name_H-M   'P 1'
#
loop_
_entity.id
_entity.type
_entity.pdbx_description
1 polymer ?
#
loop_
_entity_poly.entity_id
_entity_poly.type
_entity_poly.pdbx_seq_one_letter_code
_entity_poly.pdbx_strand_id
1 'polypeptide(L)'
;MDPQREATLRRRYLSLGVGELVAAAVFLVIALQVVLPGWASLERPALWGGLAPLLVILVQAGAYWLLARSWTPHATMPPALATTYRVFRGADLVLLAAGLVLVVRHWPASPGGAALALGAWAFGVVEYLNYFVVRLSYPVTRWPGTVTQWRTPRLMQDVRGSRPRG
;
A
#
# COMPACT_ATOMS: atom_id res chain seq x y z
N MET A 1 -17.12 -4.80 -24.84
CA MET A 1 -16.28 -5.76 -24.09
C MET A 1 -17.17 -6.93 -23.72
N ASP A 2 -16.69 -8.17 -23.76
CA ASP A 2 -17.50 -9.37 -23.45
C ASP A 2 -17.94 -9.37 -21.96
N PRO A 3 -19.24 -9.58 -21.63
CA PRO A 3 -19.73 -9.65 -20.25
C PRO A 3 -18.94 -10.59 -19.33
N GLN A 4 -18.41 -11.70 -19.87
CA GLN A 4 -17.59 -12.64 -19.10
C GLN A 4 -16.25 -12.03 -18.68
N ARG A 5 -15.65 -11.19 -19.55
CA ARG A 5 -14.39 -10.48 -19.25
C ARG A 5 -14.60 -9.41 -18.18
N GLU A 6 -15.75 -8.72 -18.20
CA GLU A 6 -16.09 -7.74 -17.17
C GLU A 6 -16.27 -8.40 -15.79
N ALA A 7 -17.05 -9.49 -15.73
CA ALA A 7 -17.26 -10.23 -14.48
C ALA A 7 -15.92 -10.73 -13.90
N THR A 8 -15.02 -11.21 -14.76
CA THR A 8 -13.68 -11.66 -14.37
C THR A 8 -12.84 -10.51 -13.79
N LEU A 9 -12.87 -9.33 -14.41
CA LEU A 9 -12.16 -8.15 -13.90
C LEU A 9 -12.69 -7.70 -12.54
N ARG A 10 -14.02 -7.63 -12.38
CA ARG A 10 -14.65 -7.25 -11.10
C ARG A 10 -14.31 -8.25 -9.98
N ARG A 11 -14.28 -9.55 -10.28
CA ARG A 11 -13.84 -10.59 -9.33
C ARG A 11 -12.37 -10.43 -8.94
N ARG A 12 -11.50 -10.16 -9.91
CA ARG A 12 -10.08 -9.91 -9.65
C ARG A 12 -9.87 -8.71 -8.74
N TYR A 13 -10.60 -7.63 -8.98
CA TYR A 13 -10.56 -6.44 -8.13
C TYR A 13 -11.06 -6.68 -6.72
N LEU A 14 -12.15 -7.46 -6.58
CA LEU A 14 -12.61 -7.88 -5.26
C LEU A 14 -11.53 -8.69 -4.55
N SER A 15 -10.94 -9.68 -5.21
CA SER A 15 -9.89 -10.52 -4.62
C SER A 15 -8.65 -9.73 -4.22
N LEU A 16 -8.22 -8.77 -5.05
CA LEU A 16 -7.11 -7.87 -4.71
C LEU A 16 -7.47 -7.02 -3.49
N GLY A 17 -8.62 -6.32 -3.54
CA GLY A 17 -9.03 -5.43 -2.45
C GLY A 17 -9.20 -6.15 -1.11
N VAL A 18 -9.84 -7.32 -1.12
CA VAL A 18 -9.97 -8.17 0.08
C VAL A 18 -8.60 -8.66 0.54
N GLY A 19 -7.72 -9.07 -0.39
CA GLY A 19 -6.37 -9.51 -0.07
C GLY A 19 -5.56 -8.46 0.70
N GLU A 20 -5.56 -7.21 0.22
CA GLU A 20 -4.86 -6.10 0.90
C GLU A 20 -5.42 -5.84 2.31
N LEU A 21 -6.75 -5.83 2.47
CA LEU A 21 -7.39 -5.61 3.76
C LEU A 21 -7.14 -6.77 4.75
N VAL A 22 -7.17 -8.01 4.25
CA VAL A 22 -6.82 -9.18 5.06
C VAL A 22 -5.35 -9.12 5.46
N ALA A 23 -4.44 -8.75 4.56
CA ALA A 23 -3.03 -8.58 4.90
C ALA A 23 -2.83 -7.52 5.99
N ALA A 24 -3.48 -6.36 5.87
CA ALA A 24 -3.44 -5.32 6.90
C ALA A 24 -3.97 -5.82 8.25
N ALA A 25 -5.10 -6.53 8.26
CA ALA A 25 -5.67 -7.10 9.47
C ALA A 25 -4.74 -8.14 10.11
N VAL A 26 -4.16 -9.04 9.30
CA VAL A 26 -3.21 -10.07 9.77
C VAL A 26 -1.97 -9.42 10.38
N PHE A 27 -1.35 -8.45 9.70
CA PHE A 27 -0.20 -7.73 10.25
C PHE A 27 -0.53 -7.02 11.56
N LEU A 28 -1.69 -6.36 11.63
CA LEU A 28 -2.13 -5.70 12.86
C LEU A 28 -2.34 -6.71 14.00
N VAL A 29 -3.02 -7.82 13.74
CA VAL A 29 -3.26 -8.87 14.75
C VAL A 29 -1.95 -9.49 15.22
N ILE A 30 -1.06 -9.86 14.31
CA ILE A 30 0.27 -10.41 14.66
C ILE A 30 1.06 -9.38 15.49
N ALA A 31 1.04 -8.11 15.09
CA ALA A 31 1.73 -7.07 15.83
C ALA A 31 1.19 -6.96 17.26
N LEU A 32 -0.13 -6.90 17.46
CA LEU A 32 -0.74 -6.72 18.77
C LEU A 32 -0.62 -7.95 19.67
N GLN A 33 -0.77 -9.16 19.12
CA GLN A 33 -0.89 -10.39 19.89
C GLN A 33 0.45 -11.12 20.07
N VAL A 34 1.37 -10.98 19.12
CA VAL A 34 2.63 -11.76 19.10
C VAL A 34 3.84 -10.86 19.34
N VAL A 35 3.91 -9.72 18.65
CA VAL A 35 5.14 -8.90 18.65
C VAL A 35 5.16 -7.92 19.82
N LEU A 36 4.11 -7.10 19.97
CA LEU A 36 4.03 -6.01 20.94
C LEU A 36 4.22 -6.43 22.41
N PRO A 37 3.72 -7.61 22.88
CA PRO A 37 3.95 -8.05 24.25
C PRO A 37 5.43 -8.28 24.59
N GLY A 38 6.25 -8.65 23.58
CA GLY A 38 7.68 -8.87 23.74
C GLY A 38 8.54 -7.61 23.67
N TRP A 39 7.95 -6.44 23.37
CA TRP A 39 8.67 -5.18 23.17
C TRP A 39 8.54 -4.25 24.37
N ALA A 40 9.67 -3.69 24.79
CA ALA A 40 9.71 -2.69 25.85
C ALA A 40 8.94 -1.43 25.43
N SER A 41 8.27 -0.78 26.38
CA SER A 41 7.42 0.39 26.12
C SER A 41 8.12 1.51 25.35
N LEU A 42 9.42 1.70 25.59
CA LEU A 42 10.26 2.72 24.92
C LEU A 42 10.58 2.38 23.46
N GLU A 43 10.50 1.11 23.06
CA GLU A 43 10.80 0.62 21.71
C GLU A 43 9.54 0.50 20.83
N ARG A 44 8.35 0.44 21.45
CA ARG A 44 7.06 0.36 20.73
C ARG A 44 6.85 1.45 19.67
N PRO A 45 7.33 2.71 19.85
CA PRO A 45 7.24 3.71 18.79
C PRO A 45 7.99 3.32 17.52
N ALA A 46 9.11 2.57 17.60
CA ALA A 46 9.80 2.09 16.40
C ALA A 46 8.99 1.01 15.67
N LEU A 47 8.35 0.08 16.39
CA LEU A 47 7.43 -0.89 15.78
C LEU A 47 6.31 -0.18 15.01
N TRP A 48 5.65 0.79 15.65
CA TRP A 48 4.58 1.55 15.00
C TRP A 48 5.10 2.47 13.89
N GLY A 49 6.32 2.99 14.02
CA GLY A 49 6.99 3.76 12.97
C GLY A 49 7.17 2.97 11.68
N GLY A 50 7.45 1.67 11.76
CA GLY A 50 7.49 0.81 10.58
C GLY A 50 6.12 0.31 10.13
N LEU A 51 5.28 -0.10 11.08
CA LEU A 51 4.03 -0.80 10.78
C LEU A 51 2.88 0.14 10.36
N ALA A 52 2.71 1.30 11.02
CA ALA A 52 1.57 2.17 10.76
C ALA A 52 1.52 2.70 9.31
N PRO A 53 2.63 3.17 8.70
CA PRO A 53 2.62 3.57 7.28
C PRO A 53 2.20 2.42 6.37
N LEU A 54 2.74 1.22 6.58
CA LEU A 54 2.39 0.02 5.82
C LEU A 54 0.88 -0.28 5.92
N LEU A 55 0.31 -0.32 7.13
CA LEU A 55 -1.12 -0.59 7.32
C LEU A 55 -2.00 0.44 6.62
N VAL A 56 -1.66 1.73 6.72
CA VAL A 56 -2.40 2.81 6.07
C VAL A 56 -2.39 2.62 4.54
N ILE A 57 -1.24 2.34 3.96
CA ILE A 57 -1.10 2.15 2.50
C ILE A 57 -1.90 0.91 2.04
N LEU A 58 -1.83 -0.21 2.76
CA LEU A 58 -2.60 -1.42 2.44
C LEU A 58 -4.11 -1.17 2.50
N VAL A 59 -4.59 -0.43 3.50
CA VAL A 59 -6.01 -0.07 3.60
C VAL A 59 -6.43 0.83 2.44
N GLN A 60 -5.63 1.83 2.08
CA GLN A 60 -5.92 2.70 0.93
C GLN A 60 -5.92 1.93 -0.40
N ALA A 61 -4.99 0.99 -0.57
CA ALA A 61 -4.92 0.10 -1.74
C ALA A 61 -6.14 -0.84 -1.81
N GLY A 62 -6.50 -1.46 -0.68
CA GLY A 62 -7.69 -2.30 -0.55
C GLY A 62 -8.97 -1.54 -0.90
N ALA A 63 -9.13 -0.34 -0.33
CA ALA A 63 -10.25 0.55 -0.63
C ALA A 63 -10.30 0.92 -2.12
N TYR A 64 -9.15 1.22 -2.74
CA TYR A 64 -9.09 1.54 -4.16
C TYR A 64 -9.63 0.39 -5.01
N TRP A 65 -9.14 -0.84 -4.81
CA TRP A 65 -9.58 -1.97 -5.63
C TRP A 65 -11.06 -2.28 -5.46
N LEU A 66 -11.60 -2.14 -4.25
CA LEU A 66 -13.02 -2.35 -3.99
C LEU A 66 -13.89 -1.28 -4.65
N LEU A 67 -13.46 -0.01 -4.58
CA LEU A 67 -14.15 1.11 -5.20
C LEU A 67 -14.03 1.06 -6.73
N ALA A 68 -12.89 0.65 -7.27
CA ALA A 68 -12.64 0.62 -8.71
C ALA A 68 -13.58 -0.27 -9.51
N ARG A 69 -14.29 -1.18 -8.84
CA ARG A 69 -15.36 -1.99 -9.42
C ARG A 69 -16.59 -1.19 -9.84
N SER A 70 -16.80 0.02 -9.30
CA SER A 70 -17.97 0.85 -9.61
C SER A 70 -17.78 1.66 -10.89
N TRP A 71 -16.56 2.05 -11.23
CA TRP A 71 -16.27 2.77 -12.48
C TRP A 71 -15.62 1.91 -13.58
N THR A 72 -14.94 0.82 -13.25
CA THR A 72 -14.32 -0.05 -14.28
C THR A 72 -15.35 -1.00 -14.89
N PRO A 73 -15.38 -1.21 -16.23
CA PRO A 73 -14.52 -0.59 -17.26
C PRO A 73 -15.15 0.64 -17.96
N HIS A 74 -16.37 1.04 -17.61
CA HIS A 74 -17.21 1.91 -18.43
C HIS A 74 -17.16 3.40 -18.07
N ALA A 75 -16.57 3.74 -16.93
CA ALA A 75 -16.52 5.10 -16.42
C ALA A 75 -15.12 5.45 -15.88
N THR A 76 -14.91 6.75 -15.67
CA THR A 76 -13.70 7.28 -15.05
C THR A 76 -13.86 7.36 -13.54
N MET A 77 -12.74 7.39 -12.83
CA MET A 77 -12.71 7.59 -11.39
C MET A 77 -13.37 8.93 -11.03
N PRO A 78 -14.28 8.96 -10.02
CA PRO A 78 -14.89 10.20 -9.55
C PRO A 78 -13.84 11.26 -9.17
N PRO A 79 -14.02 12.54 -9.55
CA PRO A 79 -13.03 13.60 -9.30
C PRO A 79 -12.68 13.80 -7.82
N ALA A 80 -13.66 13.62 -6.94
CA ALA A 80 -13.45 13.70 -5.49
C ALA A 80 -12.47 12.62 -5.02
N LEU A 81 -12.70 11.35 -5.40
CA LEU A 81 -11.79 10.25 -5.08
C LEU A 81 -10.40 10.48 -5.69
N ALA A 82 -10.34 10.95 -6.94
CA ALA A 82 -9.05 11.23 -7.58
C ALA A 82 -8.25 12.30 -6.82
N THR A 83 -8.93 13.31 -6.26
CA THR A 83 -8.32 14.33 -5.39
C THR A 83 -7.84 13.72 -4.08
N THR A 84 -8.66 12.90 -3.43
CA THR A 84 -8.28 12.19 -2.20
C THR A 84 -7.01 11.37 -2.39
N TYR A 85 -6.90 10.58 -3.47
CA TYR A 85 -5.69 9.78 -3.72
C TYR A 85 -4.46 10.59 -4.10
N ARG A 86 -4.62 11.83 -4.60
CA ARG A 86 -3.48 12.76 -4.76
C ARG A 86 -2.99 13.28 -3.41
N VAL A 87 -3.89 13.57 -2.49
CA VAL A 87 -3.55 13.96 -1.12
C VAL A 87 -2.86 12.80 -0.41
N PHE A 88 -3.42 11.58 -0.49
CA PHE A 88 -2.80 10.38 0.07
C PHE A 88 -1.37 10.17 -0.44
N ARG A 89 -1.12 10.36 -1.74
CA ARG A 89 0.24 10.27 -2.29
C ARG A 89 1.26 11.14 -1.57
N GLY A 90 0.88 12.35 -1.18
CA GLY A 90 1.75 13.27 -0.43
C GLY A 90 1.79 12.94 1.06
N ALA A 91 0.62 12.67 1.65
CA ALA A 91 0.48 12.33 3.07
C ALA A 91 1.25 11.05 3.42
N ASP A 92 1.21 10.03 2.57
CA ASP A 92 1.91 8.76 2.77
C ASP A 92 3.44 8.93 2.75
N LEU A 93 3.98 9.83 1.92
CA LEU A 93 5.40 10.16 1.96
C LEU A 93 5.80 10.78 3.29
N VAL A 94 5.00 11.73 3.77
CA VAL A 94 5.22 12.36 5.08
C VAL A 94 5.10 11.32 6.20
N LEU A 95 4.12 10.42 6.10
CA LEU A 95 3.90 9.33 7.06
C LEU A 95 5.06 8.34 7.07
N LEU A 96 5.59 7.94 5.91
CA LEU A 96 6.78 7.09 5.81
C LEU A 96 8.01 7.77 6.39
N ALA A 97 8.21 9.07 6.11
CA ALA A 97 9.33 9.83 6.67
C ALA A 97 9.22 9.94 8.20
N ALA A 98 8.05 10.29 8.73
CA ALA A 98 7.79 10.33 10.16
C ALA A 98 7.96 8.96 10.82
N GLY A 99 7.49 7.90 10.16
CA GLY A 99 7.67 6.52 10.58
C GLY A 99 9.14 6.13 10.69
N LEU A 100 9.96 6.50 9.70
CA LEU A 100 11.40 6.26 9.75
C LEU A 100 12.08 7.00 10.92
N VAL A 101 11.69 8.26 11.16
CA VAL A 101 12.19 9.04 12.30
C VAL A 101 11.87 8.33 13.62
N LEU A 102 10.67 7.76 13.77
CA LEU A 102 10.32 6.98 14.96
C LEU A 102 11.18 5.72 15.09
N VAL A 103 11.40 4.99 14.00
CA VAL A 103 12.28 3.80 13.99
C VAL A 103 13.70 4.15 14.45
N VAL A 104 14.27 5.24 13.91
CA VAL A 104 15.64 5.67 14.24
C VAL A 104 15.73 6.20 15.67
N ARG A 105 14.76 6.99 16.13
CA ARG A 105 14.77 7.59 17.47
C ARG A 105 14.55 6.57 18.59
N HIS A 106 13.73 5.55 18.33
CA HIS A 106 13.36 4.51 19.30
C HIS A 106 13.99 3.16 18.93
N TRP A 107 15.24 3.21 18.45
CA TRP A 107 15.92 2.05 17.88
C TRP A 107 15.86 0.82 18.81
N PRO A 108 15.36 -0.33 18.33
CA PRO A 108 15.24 -1.52 19.17
C PRO A 108 16.61 -2.07 19.58
N ALA A 109 16.74 -2.51 20.84
CA ALA A 109 18.00 -3.08 21.35
C ALA A 109 18.33 -4.44 20.73
N SER A 110 17.31 -5.23 20.38
CA SER A 110 17.50 -6.54 19.75
C SER A 110 17.65 -6.41 18.23
N PRO A 111 18.61 -7.13 17.60
CA PRO A 111 18.75 -7.15 16.15
C PRO A 111 17.47 -7.61 15.43
N GLY A 112 16.74 -8.58 16.02
CA GLY A 112 15.47 -9.06 15.50
C GLY A 112 14.38 -7.98 15.53
N GLY A 113 14.29 -7.21 16.61
CA GLY A 113 13.35 -6.09 16.69
C GLY A 113 13.66 -4.99 15.66
N ALA A 114 14.93 -4.63 15.52
CA ALA A 114 15.36 -3.65 14.53
C ALA A 114 15.06 -4.11 13.10
N ALA A 115 15.35 -5.38 12.78
CA ALA A 115 15.02 -5.98 11.50
C ALA A 115 13.52 -6.01 11.21
N LEU A 116 12.69 -6.29 12.21
CA LEU A 116 11.22 -6.27 12.07
C LEU A 116 10.68 -4.85 11.80
N ALA A 117 11.11 -3.85 12.57
CA ALA A 117 10.66 -2.47 12.40
C ALA A 117 11.09 -1.90 11.04
N LEU A 118 12.37 -2.07 10.67
CA LEU A 118 12.89 -1.63 9.37
C LEU A 118 12.29 -2.43 8.21
N GLY A 119 12.08 -3.74 8.39
CA GLY A 119 11.45 -4.60 7.39
C GLY A 119 10.01 -4.17 7.10
N ALA A 120 9.21 -3.93 8.15
CA ALA A 120 7.85 -3.41 8.00
C ALA A 120 7.84 -2.03 7.31
N TRP A 121 8.75 -1.14 7.72
CA TRP A 121 8.89 0.18 7.09
C TRP A 121 9.26 0.07 5.60
N ALA A 122 10.27 -0.73 5.27
CA ALA A 122 10.73 -0.94 3.89
C ALA A 122 9.64 -1.58 3.04
N PHE A 123 8.88 -2.52 3.60
CA PHE A 123 7.72 -3.09 2.92
C PHE A 123 6.64 -2.02 2.66
N GLY A 124 6.38 -1.12 3.61
CA GLY A 124 5.53 0.06 3.39
C GLY A 124 6.02 0.95 2.25
N VAL A 125 7.33 1.18 2.13
CA VAL A 125 7.91 1.92 0.99
C VAL A 125 7.64 1.19 -0.33
N VAL A 126 7.84 -0.12 -0.37
CA VAL A 126 7.57 -0.93 -1.57
C VAL A 126 6.11 -0.82 -1.99
N GLU A 127 5.18 -0.91 -1.04
CA GLU A 127 3.74 -0.76 -1.32
C GLU A 127 3.38 0.65 -1.78
N TYR A 128 3.96 1.68 -1.14
CA TYR A 128 3.79 3.06 -1.60
C TYR A 128 4.23 3.22 -3.05
N LEU A 129 5.41 2.70 -3.39
CA LEU A 129 5.92 2.74 -4.76
C LEU A 129 4.95 2.02 -5.70
N ASN A 130 4.57 0.78 -5.37
CA ASN A 130 3.70 -0.08 -6.17
C ASN A 130 2.36 0.59 -6.51
N TYR A 131 1.78 1.34 -5.57
CA TYR A 131 0.47 1.96 -5.73
C TYR A 131 0.51 3.41 -6.24
N PHE A 132 1.49 4.22 -5.82
CA PHE A 132 1.48 5.66 -6.06
C PHE A 132 2.57 6.19 -7.00
N VAL A 133 3.63 5.42 -7.26
CA VAL A 133 4.76 5.89 -8.08
C VAL A 133 4.97 5.04 -9.32
N VAL A 134 5.28 3.75 -9.14
CA VAL A 134 5.67 2.82 -10.21
C VAL A 134 5.17 1.42 -9.89
N ARG A 135 4.57 0.75 -10.89
CA ARG A 135 4.07 -0.61 -10.69
C ARG A 135 5.22 -1.60 -10.63
N LEU A 136 5.60 -2.03 -9.42
CA LEU A 136 6.67 -2.99 -9.17
C LEU A 136 6.24 -4.46 -9.33
N SER A 137 4.93 -4.73 -9.49
CA SER A 137 4.38 -6.08 -9.58
C SER A 137 4.76 -6.79 -10.89
N TYR A 138 6.01 -7.29 -10.92
CA TYR A 138 6.49 -8.34 -11.79
C TYR A 138 6.47 -9.68 -11.04
N PRO A 139 6.19 -10.80 -11.71
CA PRO A 139 6.42 -12.13 -11.15
C PRO A 139 7.89 -12.25 -10.70
N VAL A 140 8.12 -12.79 -9.49
CA VAL A 140 9.45 -12.96 -8.87
C VAL A 140 10.44 -13.67 -9.82
N THR A 141 9.92 -14.49 -10.74
CA THR A 141 10.66 -15.21 -11.79
C THR A 141 11.26 -14.33 -12.89
N ARG A 142 10.94 -13.03 -12.99
CA ARG A 142 11.48 -12.09 -14.02
C ARG A 142 12.10 -10.82 -13.43
N TRP A 143 12.48 -10.87 -12.16
CA TRP A 143 12.88 -9.69 -11.39
C TRP A 143 14.15 -8.96 -11.92
N PRO A 144 15.23 -9.63 -12.39
CA PRO A 144 16.47 -8.90 -12.67
C PRO A 144 16.49 -8.15 -14.01
N GLY A 145 15.54 -8.40 -14.93
CA GLY A 145 15.53 -7.81 -16.28
C GLY A 145 14.47 -6.75 -16.56
N THR A 146 13.53 -6.52 -15.63
CA THR A 146 12.30 -5.75 -15.93
C THR A 146 12.07 -4.53 -15.04
N VAL A 147 13.01 -4.21 -14.14
CA VAL A 147 12.98 -3.02 -13.27
C VAL A 147 12.94 -1.72 -14.08
N THR A 148 13.33 -1.75 -15.36
CA THR A 148 13.42 -0.57 -16.24
C THR A 148 12.11 -0.17 -16.92
N GLN A 149 11.04 -0.98 -16.87
CA GLN A 149 9.74 -0.60 -17.44
C GLN A 149 8.90 0.15 -16.40
N TRP A 150 9.17 1.45 -16.25
CA TRP A 150 8.43 2.39 -15.41
C TRP A 150 6.97 2.54 -15.85
N ARG A 151 6.12 1.55 -15.54
CA ARG A 151 4.68 1.62 -15.82
C ARG A 151 3.99 2.37 -14.70
N THR A 152 3.22 3.40 -15.07
CA THR A 152 2.36 4.12 -14.12
C THR A 152 1.37 3.14 -13.47
N PRO A 153 1.25 3.09 -12.13
CA PRO A 153 0.28 2.24 -11.43
C PRO A 153 -1.15 2.48 -11.90
N ARG A 154 -2.01 1.45 -11.84
CA ARG A 154 -3.40 1.57 -12.31
C ARG A 154 -4.18 2.64 -11.53
N LEU A 155 -3.94 2.73 -10.23
CA LEU A 155 -4.45 3.81 -9.38
C LEU A 155 -4.11 5.20 -9.96
N MET A 156 -2.84 5.42 -10.31
CA MET A 156 -2.38 6.69 -10.86
C MET A 156 -2.87 6.93 -12.30
N GLN A 157 -3.12 5.87 -13.08
CA GLN A 157 -3.77 5.99 -14.40
C GLN A 157 -5.21 6.48 -14.24
N ASP A 158 -5.97 5.89 -13.32
CA ASP A 158 -7.36 6.28 -13.03
C ASP A 158 -7.44 7.73 -12.50
N VAL A 159 -6.51 8.11 -11.59
CA VAL A 159 -6.40 9.48 -11.07
C VAL A 159 -6.09 10.49 -12.18
N ARG A 160 -5.27 10.13 -13.18
CA ARG A 160 -4.96 10.99 -14.35
C ARG A 160 -6.13 11.06 -15.34
N GLY A 161 -6.83 9.94 -15.53
CA GLY A 161 -8.00 9.82 -16.41
C GLY A 161 -9.26 10.52 -15.90
N SER A 162 -9.30 10.93 -14.63
CA SER A 162 -10.41 11.68 -14.02
C SER A 162 -10.55 13.14 -14.50
N ARG A 163 -9.58 13.68 -15.26
CA ARG A 163 -9.68 15.05 -15.79
C ARG A 163 -10.72 15.11 -16.91
N PRO A 164 -11.60 16.13 -16.94
CA PRO A 164 -12.39 16.43 -18.14
C PRO A 164 -11.42 16.63 -19.31
N ARG A 165 -11.72 16.03 -20.46
CA ARG A 165 -11.11 16.50 -21.72
C ARG A 165 -11.64 17.91 -21.92
N GLY A 166 -10.81 18.90 -21.63
CA GLY A 166 -11.03 20.28 -22.05
C GLY A 166 -10.92 20.37 -23.56
#